data_AF-A0AA50CGI2-F1
#
_entry.id   AF-A0AA50CGI2-F1
#
_cell.length_a   1.000
_cell.length_b   1.000
_cell.length_c   1.000
_cell.angle_alpha   90.00
_cell.angle_beta   90.00
_cell.angle_gamma   90.00
#
_symmetry.space_group_name_H-M   'P 1'
#
loop_
_entity.id
_entity.type
_entity.pdbx_description
1 polymer ?
#
loop_
_entity_poly.entity_id
_entity_poly.type
_entity_poly.pdbx_seq_one_letter_code
_entity_poly.pdbx_strand_id
1 'polypeptide(L)'
;MKIKDIYEALRADGLTNSQMEFSRIWLGRSPRYYSHLIAVDREPGLATLCGISWRLKRMRLDNYPALLDFQRQLAREIERRAITDVRRHRS
;
A
#
# COMPACT_ATOMS: atom_id res chain seq x y z
N MET A 1 3.37 -3.70 -7.37
CA MET A 1 2.22 -2.82 -7.10
C MET A 1 2.73 -1.40 -6.91
N LYS A 2 2.24 -0.44 -7.70
CA LYS A 2 2.65 0.96 -7.63
C LYS A 2 1.89 1.68 -6.51
N ILE A 3 2.46 2.77 -5.99
CA ILE A 3 1.81 3.54 -4.92
C ILE A 3 0.50 4.21 -5.40
N LYS A 4 0.39 4.50 -6.71
CA LYS A 4 -0.81 5.02 -7.35
C LYS A 4 -1.98 4.05 -7.23
N ASP A 5 -1.75 2.77 -7.56
CA ASP A 5 -2.77 1.72 -7.50
C ASP A 5 -3.38 1.62 -6.09
N ILE A 6 -2.53 1.75 -5.06
CA ILE A 6 -2.93 1.74 -3.66
C ILE A 6 -3.80 2.97 -3.32
N TYR A 7 -3.37 4.16 -3.75
CA TYR A 7 -4.13 5.38 -3.54
C TYR A 7 -5.51 5.31 -4.21
N GLU A 8 -5.57 4.84 -5.45
CA GLU A 8 -6.81 4.75 -6.22
C GLU A 8 -7.78 3.74 -5.61
N ALA A 9 -7.30 2.57 -5.16
CA ALA A 9 -8.12 1.59 -4.45
C ALA A 9 -8.73 2.18 -3.17
N LEU A 10 -7.93 2.84 -2.33
CA LEU A 10 -8.43 3.45 -1.10
C LEU A 10 -9.38 4.63 -1.38
N ARG A 11 -9.13 5.40 -2.43
CA ARG A 11 -9.98 6.52 -2.82
C ARG A 11 -11.34 6.04 -3.34
N ALA A 12 -11.37 4.97 -4.14
CA ALA A 12 -12.59 4.43 -4.72
C ALA A 12 -13.63 4.04 -3.65
N ASP A 13 -13.16 3.55 -2.51
CA ASP A 13 -14.01 3.17 -1.37
C ASP A 13 -14.14 4.27 -0.30
N GLY A 14 -13.72 5.51 -0.61
CA GLY A 14 -13.90 6.68 0.28
C GLY A 14 -12.97 6.70 1.51
N LEU A 15 -11.94 5.86 1.55
CA LEU A 15 -10.98 5.80 2.67
C LEU A 15 -9.94 6.93 2.65
N THR A 16 -9.86 7.68 1.56
CA THR A 16 -9.04 8.88 1.45
C THR A 16 -9.55 9.78 0.32
N ASN A 17 -9.53 11.09 0.54
CA ASN A 17 -10.08 12.06 -0.41
C ASN A 17 -9.00 12.76 -1.26
N SER A 18 -7.74 12.72 -0.82
CA SER A 18 -6.64 13.40 -1.51
C SER A 18 -5.31 12.66 -1.34
N GLN A 19 -4.37 12.91 -2.25
CA GLN A 19 -3.00 12.38 -2.13
C GLN A 19 -2.30 12.86 -0.86
N MET A 20 -2.62 14.07 -0.40
CA MET A 20 -2.09 14.64 0.85
C MET A 20 -2.60 13.86 2.06
N GLU A 21 -3.90 13.59 2.11
CA GLU A 21 -4.52 12.78 3.16
C GLU A 21 -3.96 11.36 3.16
N PHE A 22 -3.88 10.72 1.99
CA PHE A 22 -3.28 9.41 1.83
C PHE A 22 -1.84 9.38 2.37
N SER A 23 -1.01 10.36 2.01
CA SER A 23 0.38 10.41 2.45
C SER A 23 0.50 10.54 3.97
N ARG A 24 -0.28 11.44 4.58
CA ARG A 24 -0.21 11.71 6.02
C ARG A 24 -0.84 10.59 6.84
N ILE A 25 -2.06 10.19 6.48
CA ILE A 25 -2.86 9.24 7.27
C ILE A 25 -2.40 7.83 7.00
N TRP A 26 -2.28 7.40 5.74
CA TRP A 26 -2.02 6.00 5.39
C TRP A 26 -0.54 5.65 5.37
N LEU A 27 0.29 6.52 4.79
CA LEU A 27 1.73 6.26 4.70
C LEU A 27 2.50 6.72 5.94
N GLY A 28 1.97 7.67 6.71
CA GLY A 28 2.71 8.32 7.80
C GLY A 28 3.95 9.06 7.29
N ARG A 29 3.90 9.57 6.05
CA ARG A 29 5.02 10.22 5.36
C ARG A 29 4.60 11.59 4.84
N SER A 30 5.60 12.42 4.53
CA SER A 30 5.37 13.67 3.79
C SER A 30 4.73 13.38 2.42
N PRO A 31 3.82 14.24 1.92
CA PRO A 31 3.29 14.16 0.55
C PRO A 31 4.37 14.09 -0.55
N ARG A 32 5.58 14.57 -0.25
CA ARG A 32 6.75 14.44 -1.13
C ARG A 32 7.13 12.98 -1.38
N TYR A 33 6.93 12.07 -0.42
CA TYR A 33 7.24 10.64 -0.60
C TYR A 33 6.38 10.01 -1.68
N TYR A 34 5.06 10.25 -1.64
CA TYR A 34 4.14 9.80 -2.69
C TYR A 34 4.52 10.37 -4.04
N SER A 35 4.70 11.70 -4.11
CA SER A 35 5.05 12.40 -5.34
C SER A 35 6.36 11.89 -5.94
N HIS A 36 7.37 11.63 -5.09
CA HIS A 36 8.64 11.06 -5.50
C HIS A 36 8.48 9.67 -6.12
N LEU A 37 7.76 8.76 -5.45
CA LEU A 37 7.55 7.40 -5.97
C LEU A 37 6.86 7.40 -7.33
N ILE A 38 5.89 8.30 -7.55
CA ILE A 38 5.26 8.48 -8.86
C ILE A 38 6.27 9.01 -9.89
N ALA A 39 7.01 10.07 -9.56
CA ALA A 39 7.93 10.72 -10.47
C ALA A 39 9.07 9.80 -10.94
N VAL A 40 9.57 8.93 -10.07
CA VAL A 40 10.65 7.98 -10.41
C VAL A 40 10.14 6.59 -10.82
N ASP A 41 8.83 6.45 -11.02
CA ASP A 41 8.14 5.19 -11.34
C ASP A 41 8.54 4.03 -10.40
N ARG A 42 8.79 4.33 -9.12
CA ARG A 42 9.19 3.33 -8.13
C ARG A 42 8.01 2.79 -7.35
N GLU A 43 8.14 1.52 -7.00
CA GLU A 43 7.21 0.87 -6.09
C GLU A 43 7.54 1.21 -4.64
N PRO A 44 6.53 1.28 -3.76
CA PRO A 44 6.75 1.41 -2.33
C PRO A 44 7.53 0.21 -1.79
N GLY A 45 8.36 0.46 -0.78
CA GLY A 45 9.12 -0.59 -0.10
C GLY A 45 8.23 -1.53 0.71
N LEU A 46 8.78 -2.69 1.10
CA LEU A 46 8.04 -3.72 1.83
C LEU A 46 7.44 -3.21 3.14
N ALA A 47 8.18 -2.38 3.89
CA ALA A 47 7.69 -1.77 5.13
C ALA A 47 6.43 -0.90 4.91
N THR A 48 6.38 -0.15 3.80
CA THR A 48 5.21 0.67 3.44
C THR A 48 4.01 -0.22 3.13
N LEU A 49 4.20 -1.28 2.33
CA LEU A 49 3.14 -2.24 2.01
C LEU A 49 2.60 -2.93 3.28
N CYS A 50 3.49 -3.37 4.16
CA CYS A 50 3.12 -3.96 5.45
C CYS A 50 2.33 -2.98 6.33
N GLY A 51 2.73 -1.71 6.38
CA GLY A 51 2.01 -0.68 7.13
C GLY A 51 0.58 -0.47 6.65
N ILE A 52 0.36 -0.43 5.33
CA ILE A 52 -0.98 -0.31 4.74
C ILE A 52 -1.80 -1.58 5.04
N SER A 53 -1.23 -2.76 4.80
CA SER A 53 -1.89 -4.04 5.07
C SER A 53 -2.31 -4.14 6.54
N TRP A 54 -1.46 -3.72 7.47
CA TRP A 54 -1.78 -3.73 8.90
C TRP A 54 -2.96 -2.81 9.25
N ARG A 55 -3.02 -1.61 8.66
CA ARG A 55 -4.16 -0.70 8.84
C ARG A 55 -5.45 -1.29 8.31
N LEU A 56 -5.43 -1.84 7.10
CA LEU A 56 -6.60 -2.50 6.49
C LEU A 56 -7.08 -3.68 7.33
N LYS A 57 -6.18 -4.50 7.89
CA LYS A 57 -6.54 -5.64 8.76
C LYS A 57 -7.26 -5.23 10.05
N ARG A 58 -7.09 -3.99 10.49
CA ARG A 58 -7.76 -3.45 11.68
C ARG A 58 -9.12 -2.82 11.37
N MET A 59 -9.49 -2.72 10.11
CA MET A 59 -10.79 -2.20 9.68
C MET A 59 -11.78 -3.34 9.51
N ARG A 60 -13.06 -3.08 9.78
CA ARG A 60 -14.15 -3.99 9.43
C ARG A 60 -14.50 -3.77 7.96
N LEU A 61 -13.97 -4.64 7.09
CA LEU A 61 -14.12 -4.54 5.64
C LEU A 61 -15.31 -5.35 5.10
N ASP A 62 -16.17 -5.89 5.96
CA ASP A 62 -17.29 -6.76 5.58
C ASP A 62 -18.23 -6.10 4.55
N ASN A 63 -18.36 -4.77 4.61
CA ASN A 63 -19.18 -3.98 3.69
C ASN A 63 -18.41 -3.45 2.46
N TYR A 64 -17.13 -3.80 2.30
CA TYR A 64 -16.25 -3.29 1.26
C TYR A 64 -15.56 -4.46 0.51
N PRO A 65 -16.28 -5.18 -0.35
CA PRO A 65 -15.75 -6.37 -1.02
C PRO A 65 -14.51 -6.05 -1.89
N ALA A 66 -14.49 -4.90 -2.56
CA ALA A 66 -13.34 -4.44 -3.33
C ALA A 66 -12.09 -4.24 -2.45
N LEU A 67 -12.24 -3.65 -1.25
CA LEU A 67 -11.15 -3.51 -0.30
C LEU A 67 -10.68 -4.84 0.27
N LEU A 68 -11.59 -5.80 0.46
CA LEU A 68 -11.22 -7.14 0.91
C LEU A 68 -10.35 -7.84 -0.13
N ASP A 69 -10.71 -7.76 -1.41
CA ASP A 69 -9.91 -8.31 -2.49
C ASP A 69 -8.59 -7.56 -2.67
N PHE A 70 -8.60 -6.24 -2.55
CA PHE A 70 -7.39 -5.43 -2.54
C PHE A 70 -6.45 -5.81 -1.38
N GLN A 71 -6.99 -6.03 -0.18
CA GLN A 71 -6.23 -6.49 0.98
C GLN A 71 -5.57 -7.86 0.72
N ARG A 72 -6.29 -8.80 0.08
CA ARG A 72 -5.73 -10.10 -0.32
C ARG A 72 -4.63 -9.94 -1.36
N GLN A 73 -4.81 -9.09 -2.36
CA GLN A 73 -3.80 -8.79 -3.37
C GLN A 73 -2.55 -8.18 -2.74
N LEU A 74 -2.71 -7.23 -1.82
CA LEU A 74 -1.63 -6.62 -1.06
C LEU A 74 -0.86 -7.64 -0.23
N ALA A 75 -1.57 -8.57 0.43
CA ALA A 75 -0.95 -9.65 1.19
C ALA A 75 -0.10 -10.58 0.32
N ARG A 76 -0.61 -10.99 -0.85
CA ARG A 76 0.16 -11.79 -1.83
C ARG A 76 1.41 -11.07 -2.32
N GLU A 77 1.31 -9.76 -2.56
CA GLU A 77 2.44 -8.96 -3.00
C GLU A 77 3.53 -8.81 -1.93
N ILE A 78 3.13 -8.66 -0.66
CA ILE A 78 4.04 -8.67 0.49
C ILE A 78 4.77 -10.01 0.58
N GLU A 79 4.03 -11.12 0.52
CA GLU A 79 4.60 -12.47 0.60
C GLU A 79 5.61 -12.73 -0.53
N ARG A 80 5.23 -12.42 -1.77
CA ARG A 80 6.10 -12.55 -2.95
C ARG A 80 7.41 -11.78 -2.79
N ARG A 81 7.35 -10.55 -2.27
CA ARG A 81 8.53 -9.70 -2.06
C ARG A 81 9.38 -10.16 -0.88
N ALA A 82 8.76 -10.59 0.22
CA ALA A 82 9.47 -11.09 1.39
C ALA A 82 10.34 -12.31 1.05
N ILE A 83 9.80 -13.24 0.25
CA ILE A 83 10.56 -14.41 -0.23
C ILE A 83 11.76 -13.99 -1.09
N THR A 84 11.58 -12.99 -1.96
CA THR A 84 12.63 -12.48 -2.85
C THR A 84 13.74 -11.78 -2.08
N ASP A 85 13.40 -11.04 -1.02
CA ASP A 85 14.34 -10.34 -0.15
C ASP A 85 15.23 -11.34 0.62
N VAL A 86 14.63 -12.38 1.20
CA VAL A 86 15.35 -13.47 1.89
C VAL A 86 16.35 -14.17 0.96
N ARG A 87 16.02 -14.38 -0.31
CA ARG A 87 16.93 -15.03 -1.28
C ARG A 87 18.12 -14.13 -1.64
N ARG A 88 17.89 -12.82 -1.81
CA ARG A 88 18.97 -11.86 -2.09
C ARG A 88 19.96 -11.72 -0.94
N HIS A 89 19.51 -11.87 0.30
CA HIS A 89 20.41 -11.74 1.45
C HIS A 89 21.30 -12.97 1.70
N ARG A 90 20.96 -14.12 1.11
CA ARG A 90 21.70 -15.40 1.22
C ARG A 90 22.60 -15.72 0.02
N SER A 91 22.70 -14.82 -0.95
CA SER A 91 23.53 -14.98 -2.16
C SER A 91 24.87 -14.28 -2.02
#